data_AF-A0A2D6PCE8-F1
#
_entry.id   AF-A0A2D6PCE8-F1
#
_cell.length_a   1.000
_cell.length_b   1.000
_cell.length_c   1.000
_cell.angle_alpha   90.00
_cell.angle_beta   90.00
_cell.angle_gamma   90.00
#
_symmetry.space_group_name_H-M   'P 1'
#
loop_
_entity.id
_entity.type
_entity.pdbx_description
1 polymer ?
#
loop_
_entity_poly.entity_id
_entity_poly.type
_entity_poly.pdbx_seq_one_letter_code
_entity_poly.pdbx_strand_id
1 'polypeptide(L)'
;MVSPLEGSLEFLEAFGFFNVVLPFLLVFTLIFAILEKTRILGTEDGKSRKNLNAMLSFVFALFVVATKEIVLAIRGSLPQVALILIIVFCFLLLAGSFMKSGEFSFEDNKFWKVFLTIIMFIAVLLVFLNAVKTESGESWLEVMGENITGTLFGSEVWAFILVVVIIIGAILFITLPGKSGGLKSE
;
A
#
# COMPACT_ATOMS: atom_id res chain seq x y z
N MET A 1 9.70 25.67 18.84
CA MET A 1 8.35 26.08 19.28
C MET A 1 7.40 25.04 18.72
N VAL A 2 6.74 24.26 19.58
CA VAL A 2 5.77 23.24 19.13
C VAL A 2 4.60 23.96 18.47
N SER A 3 4.13 23.47 17.34
CA SER A 3 2.96 24.05 16.67
C SER A 3 1.75 23.97 17.60
N PRO A 4 0.87 25.00 17.69
CA PRO A 4 -0.35 24.91 18.48
C PRO A 4 -1.22 23.69 18.16
N LEU A 5 -1.16 23.19 16.91
CA LEU A 5 -1.83 21.97 16.50
C LEU A 5 -1.18 20.71 17.06
N GLU A 6 0.15 20.64 17.02
CA GLU A 6 0.93 19.52 17.56
C GLU A 6 0.68 19.38 19.06
N GLY A 7 0.69 20.48 19.82
CA GLY A 7 0.36 20.45 21.24
C GLY A 7 -1.09 20.05 21.55
N SER A 8 -2.04 20.39 20.66
CA SER A 8 -3.44 19.95 20.80
C SER A 8 -3.59 18.45 20.53
N LEU A 9 -2.83 17.90 19.58
CA LEU A 9 -2.81 16.47 19.29
C LEU A 9 -2.18 15.66 20.42
N GLU A 10 -1.06 16.14 20.96
CA GLU A 10 -0.41 15.53 22.14
C GLU A 10 -1.36 15.50 23.35
N PHE A 11 -2.10 16.59 23.59
CA PHE A 11 -3.14 16.62 24.63
C PHE A 11 -4.22 15.58 24.38
N LEU A 12 -4.70 15.47 23.14
CA LEU A 12 -5.76 14.54 22.75
C LEU A 12 -5.29 13.07 22.85
N GLU A 13 -4.03 12.81 22.55
CA GLU A 13 -3.37 11.52 22.76
C GLU A 13 -3.22 11.17 24.24
N ALA A 14 -2.74 12.12 25.05
CA ALA A 14 -2.61 11.95 26.50
C ALA A 14 -3.97 11.73 27.18
N PHE A 15 -5.03 12.37 26.69
CA PHE A 15 -6.42 12.14 27.13
C PHE A 15 -6.95 10.75 26.72
N GLY A 16 -6.26 10.04 25.83
CA GLY A 16 -6.63 8.69 25.39
C GLY A 16 -7.60 8.66 24.22
N PHE A 17 -7.82 9.77 23.51
CA PHE A 17 -8.74 9.82 22.37
C PHE A 17 -8.38 8.82 21.27
N PHE A 18 -7.11 8.77 20.85
CA PHE A 18 -6.66 7.85 19.80
C PHE A 18 -6.68 6.38 20.26
N ASN A 19 -6.51 6.14 21.56
CA ASN A 19 -6.44 4.80 22.13
C ASN A 19 -7.82 4.25 22.53
N VAL A 20 -8.82 5.11 22.77
CA VAL A 20 -10.13 4.72 23.32
C VAL A 20 -11.26 5.12 22.39
N VAL A 21 -11.32 6.42 22.03
CA VAL A 21 -12.44 6.99 21.27
C VAL A 21 -12.41 6.55 19.81
N LEU A 22 -11.23 6.52 19.17
CA LEU A 22 -11.14 6.07 17.78
C LEU A 22 -11.52 4.59 17.60
N PRO A 23 -10.97 3.62 18.38
CA PRO A 23 -11.40 2.23 18.30
C PRO A 23 -12.87 2.04 18.65
N PHE A 24 -13.38 2.80 19.64
CA PHE A 24 -14.80 2.80 19.99
C PHE A 24 -15.68 3.17 18.79
N LEU A 25 -15.41 4.31 18.15
CA LEU A 25 -16.18 4.78 17.00
C LEU A 25 -16.10 3.80 15.83
N LEU A 26 -14.92 3.26 15.56
CA LEU A 26 -14.72 2.28 14.50
C LEU A 26 -15.60 1.03 14.71
N VAL A 27 -15.53 0.43 15.90
CA VAL A 27 -16.30 -0.78 16.23
C VAL A 27 -17.80 -0.48 16.25
N PHE A 28 -18.20 0.63 16.87
CA PHE A 28 -19.58 1.09 16.89
C PHE A 28 -20.14 1.20 15.48
N THR A 29 -19.45 1.93 14.59
CA THR A 29 -19.91 2.16 13.21
C THR A 29 -19.92 0.87 12.40
N LEU A 30 -18.92 -0.01 12.55
CA LEU A 30 -18.88 -1.29 11.83
C LEU A 30 -20.03 -2.20 12.25
N ILE A 31 -20.25 -2.40 13.55
CA ILE A 31 -21.33 -3.24 14.05
C ILE A 31 -22.68 -2.63 13.66
N PHE A 32 -22.84 -1.31 13.78
CA PHE A 32 -24.05 -0.62 13.37
C PHE A 32 -24.35 -0.82 11.89
N ALA A 33 -23.36 -0.62 11.02
CA ALA A 33 -23.49 -0.81 9.58
C ALA A 33 -23.81 -2.27 9.21
N ILE A 34 -23.20 -3.24 9.89
CA ILE A 34 -23.49 -4.66 9.68
C ILE A 34 -24.94 -4.97 10.09
N LEU A 35 -25.39 -4.52 11.27
CA LEU A 35 -26.76 -4.74 11.73
C LEU A 35 -27.80 -4.05 10.84
N GLU A 36 -27.50 -2.84 10.35
CA GLU A 36 -28.37 -2.10 9.43
C GLU A 36 -28.45 -2.78 8.05
N LYS A 37 -27.33 -3.30 7.53
CA LYS A 37 -27.29 -3.99 6.24
C LYS A 37 -27.91 -5.38 6.28
N THR A 38 -27.72 -6.12 7.37
CA THR A 38 -28.25 -7.48 7.55
C THR A 38 -29.70 -7.51 8.04
N ARG A 39 -30.17 -6.44 8.68
CA ARG A 39 -31.54 -6.32 9.23
C ARG A 39 -31.89 -7.44 10.23
N ILE A 40 -30.89 -7.95 10.95
CA ILE A 40 -31.05 -9.10 11.86
C ILE A 40 -31.99 -8.84 13.04
N LEU A 41 -32.10 -7.58 13.51
CA LEU A 41 -33.00 -7.18 14.60
C LEU A 41 -34.44 -6.89 14.10
N GLY A 42 -34.74 -7.27 12.87
CA GLY A 42 -36.03 -7.07 12.22
C GLY A 42 -36.16 -5.71 11.54
N THR A 43 -37.33 -5.53 10.92
CA THR A 43 -37.70 -4.31 10.19
C THR A 43 -39.01 -3.75 10.72
N GLU A 44 -39.11 -2.42 10.74
CA GLU A 44 -40.33 -1.67 11.00
C GLU A 44 -40.62 -0.84 9.75
N ASP A 45 -41.80 -1.02 9.16
CA ASP A 45 -42.21 -0.39 7.89
C ASP A 45 -41.20 -0.56 6.74
N GLY A 46 -40.61 -1.76 6.63
CA GLY A 46 -39.61 -2.10 5.62
C GLY A 46 -38.23 -1.47 5.84
N LYS A 47 -38.02 -0.74 6.95
CA LYS A 47 -36.74 -0.14 7.34
C LYS A 47 -36.13 -0.87 8.54
N SER A 48 -34.82 -0.90 8.62
CA SER A 48 -34.13 -1.50 9.77
C SER A 48 -34.40 -0.68 11.05
N ARG A 49 -34.53 -1.35 12.19
CA ARG A 49 -34.74 -0.71 13.50
C ARG A 49 -33.46 -0.01 13.99
N LYS A 50 -33.20 1.19 13.47
CA LYS A 50 -31.97 1.96 13.74
C LYS A 50 -31.70 2.20 15.22
N ASN A 51 -32.74 2.46 16.02
CA ASN A 51 -32.58 2.70 17.46
C ASN A 51 -32.03 1.46 18.19
N LEU A 52 -32.57 0.26 17.87
CA LEU A 52 -32.08 -0.99 18.44
C LEU A 52 -30.67 -1.32 17.95
N ASN A 53 -30.40 -1.15 16.66
CA ASN A 53 -29.07 -1.36 16.10
C ASN A 53 -28.04 -0.43 16.75
N ALA A 54 -28.37 0.84 16.97
CA ALA A 54 -27.49 1.81 17.62
C ALA A 54 -27.19 1.42 19.06
N MET A 55 -28.21 1.08 19.86
CA MET A 55 -28.02 0.65 21.24
C MET A 55 -27.16 -0.62 21.32
N LEU A 56 -27.44 -1.62 20.49
CA LEU A 56 -26.67 -2.87 20.51
C LEU A 56 -25.21 -2.65 20.09
N SER A 57 -24.98 -1.87 19.04
CA SER A 57 -23.62 -1.54 18.56
C SER A 57 -22.83 -0.74 19.60
N PHE A 58 -23.51 0.15 20.33
CA PHE A 58 -22.90 0.92 21.41
C PHE A 58 -22.41 0.01 22.54
N VAL A 59 -23.25 -0.95 22.97
CA VAL A 59 -22.86 -1.94 23.99
C VAL A 59 -21.66 -2.77 23.54
N PHE A 60 -21.66 -3.27 22.30
CA PHE A 60 -20.51 -4.00 21.77
C PHE A 60 -19.24 -3.16 21.71
N ALA A 61 -19.34 -1.90 21.26
CA ALA A 61 -18.20 -1.00 21.19
C ALA A 61 -17.62 -0.72 22.59
N LEU A 62 -18.47 -0.56 23.61
CA LEU A 62 -18.02 -0.44 25.00
C LEU A 62 -17.31 -1.71 25.49
N PHE A 63 -17.82 -2.91 25.19
CA PHE A 63 -17.15 -4.16 25.57
C PHE A 63 -15.78 -4.31 24.92
N VAL A 64 -15.65 -3.94 23.65
CA VAL A 64 -14.38 -3.99 22.94
C VAL A 64 -13.37 -3.03 23.58
N VAL A 65 -13.79 -1.81 23.88
CA VAL A 65 -12.90 -0.78 24.44
C VAL A 65 -12.55 -1.04 25.90
N ALA A 66 -13.42 -1.74 26.64
CA ALA A 66 -13.12 -2.21 28.00
C ALA A 66 -11.94 -3.20 28.02
N THR A 67 -11.64 -3.87 26.90
CA THR A 67 -10.58 -4.88 26.80
C THR A 67 -9.33 -4.30 26.16
N LYS A 68 -8.28 -4.08 26.96
CA LYS A 68 -7.01 -3.50 26.50
C LYS A 68 -6.35 -4.29 25.36
N GLU A 69 -6.40 -5.62 25.41
CA GLU A 69 -5.79 -6.48 24.38
C GLU A 69 -6.43 -6.29 22.99
N ILE A 70 -7.76 -6.15 22.93
CA ILE A 70 -8.47 -5.94 21.67
C ILE A 70 -8.13 -4.55 21.11
N VAL A 71 -8.10 -3.53 21.97
CA VAL A 71 -7.70 -2.18 21.59
C VAL A 71 -6.28 -2.15 21.02
N LEU A 72 -5.33 -2.86 21.65
CA LEU A 72 -3.96 -2.96 21.15
C LEU A 72 -3.89 -3.71 19.81
N ALA A 73 -4.65 -4.79 19.64
CA ALA A 73 -4.73 -5.51 18.38
C ALA A 73 -5.29 -4.63 17.25
N ILE A 74 -6.34 -3.83 17.51
CA ILE A 74 -6.89 -2.86 16.55
C ILE A 74 -5.84 -1.79 16.23
N ARG A 75 -5.15 -1.24 17.23
CA ARG A 75 -4.11 -0.23 17.03
C ARG A 75 -2.96 -0.73 16.16
N GLY A 76 -2.54 -1.98 16.34
CA GLY A 76 -1.48 -2.60 15.53
C GLY A 76 -1.92 -2.93 14.10
N SER A 77 -3.15 -3.39 13.93
CA SER A 77 -3.65 -3.88 12.64
C SER A 77 -4.27 -2.80 11.75
N LEU A 78 -4.92 -1.79 12.33
CA LEU A 78 -5.67 -0.77 11.57
C LEU A 78 -4.78 0.03 10.60
N PRO A 79 -3.59 0.53 11.00
CA PRO A 79 -2.70 1.22 10.06
C PRO A 79 -2.24 0.30 8.92
N GLN A 80 -2.00 -0.98 9.21
CA GLN A 80 -1.57 -1.95 8.21
C GLN A 80 -2.68 -2.23 7.18
N VAL A 81 -3.92 -2.42 7.64
CA VAL A 81 -5.09 -2.60 6.75
C VAL A 81 -5.32 -1.35 5.89
N ALA A 82 -5.26 -0.16 6.49
CA ALA A 82 -5.40 1.10 5.76
C ALA A 82 -4.29 1.26 4.70
N LEU A 83 -3.04 0.93 5.06
CA LEU A 83 -1.92 0.95 4.14
C LEU A 83 -2.14 0.00 2.96
N ILE A 84 -2.54 -1.25 3.21
CA ILE A 84 -2.86 -2.21 2.14
C ILE A 84 -3.97 -1.69 1.23
N LEU A 85 -5.02 -1.08 1.79
CA LEU A 85 -6.10 -0.50 1.02
C LEU A 85 -5.59 0.63 0.12
N ILE A 86 -4.74 1.52 0.63
CA ILE A 86 -4.10 2.58 -0.15
C ILE A 86 -3.23 1.99 -1.27
N ILE A 87 -2.45 0.94 -1.00
CA ILE A 87 -1.65 0.25 -2.03
C ILE A 87 -2.55 -0.26 -3.15
N VAL A 88 -3.60 -1.00 -2.80
CA VAL A 88 -4.54 -1.56 -3.78
C VAL A 88 -5.22 -0.45 -4.57
N PHE A 89 -5.63 0.64 -3.90
CA PHE A 89 -6.24 1.78 -4.56
C PHE A 89 -5.28 2.49 -5.53
N CYS A 90 -4.05 2.78 -5.10
CA CYS A 90 -3.01 3.35 -5.97
C CYS A 90 -2.71 2.45 -7.17
N PHE A 91 -2.60 1.13 -6.94
CA PHE A 91 -2.43 0.16 -8.01
C PHE A 91 -3.61 0.16 -8.98
N LEU A 92 -4.86 0.13 -8.50
CA LEU A 92 -6.05 0.16 -9.36
C LEU A 92 -6.15 1.46 -10.18
N LEU A 93 -5.77 2.61 -9.61
CA LEU A 93 -5.73 3.88 -10.34
C LEU A 93 -4.69 3.86 -11.47
N LEU A 94 -3.49 3.35 -11.18
CA LEU A 94 -2.40 3.25 -12.15
C LEU A 94 -2.68 2.18 -13.21
N ALA A 95 -3.04 0.96 -12.82
CA ALA A 95 -3.39 -0.10 -13.75
C ALA A 95 -4.63 0.26 -14.60
N GLY A 96 -5.63 0.89 -13.97
CA GLY A 96 -6.85 1.33 -14.64
C GLY A 96 -6.60 2.44 -15.67
N SER A 97 -5.63 3.33 -15.46
CA SER A 97 -5.31 4.39 -16.42
C SER A 97 -4.73 3.84 -17.73
N PHE A 98 -3.99 2.73 -17.68
CA PHE A 98 -3.42 2.06 -18.87
C PHE A 98 -4.37 1.04 -19.52
N MET A 99 -5.48 0.70 -18.88
CA MET A 99 -6.46 -0.27 -19.42
C MET A 99 -7.58 0.38 -20.25
N LYS A 100 -7.72 1.71 -20.24
CA LYS A 100 -8.68 2.42 -21.09
C LYS A 100 -8.14 2.58 -22.53
N SER A 101 -9.02 2.39 -23.51
CA SER A 101 -8.78 2.62 -24.94
C SER A 101 -8.63 4.12 -25.23
N GLY A 102 -7.41 4.64 -25.07
CA GLY A 102 -6.98 5.96 -25.56
C GLY A 102 -5.68 5.83 -26.36
N GLU A 103 -5.14 6.93 -26.91
CA GLU A 103 -3.94 6.95 -27.78
C GLU A 103 -2.65 6.31 -27.18
N PHE A 104 -2.66 6.00 -25.86
CA PHE A 104 -1.62 5.24 -25.15
C PHE A 104 -2.01 3.78 -24.85
N SER A 105 -2.98 3.23 -25.57
CA SER A 105 -3.43 1.85 -25.43
C SER A 105 -2.40 0.91 -26.03
N PHE A 106 -1.69 0.15 -25.18
CA PHE A 106 -0.88 -0.99 -25.59
C PHE A 106 -1.76 -2.22 -25.95
N GLU A 107 -2.93 -2.00 -26.57
CA GLU A 107 -3.86 -3.07 -26.96
C GLU A 107 -3.24 -4.06 -27.93
N ASP A 108 -2.39 -3.57 -28.83
CA ASP A 108 -1.83 -4.39 -29.91
C ASP A 108 -0.81 -5.42 -29.43
N ASN A 109 -0.25 -5.27 -28.21
CA ASN A 109 0.73 -6.22 -27.68
C ASN A 109 0.43 -6.63 -26.24
N LYS A 110 -0.25 -7.78 -26.11
CA LYS A 110 -0.57 -8.44 -24.83
C LYS A 110 0.65 -8.63 -23.92
N PHE A 111 1.84 -8.85 -24.49
CA PHE A 111 3.08 -8.97 -23.70
C PHE A 111 3.44 -7.65 -23.03
N TRP A 112 3.43 -6.54 -23.76
CA TRP A 112 3.72 -5.21 -23.22
C TRP A 112 2.71 -4.76 -22.18
N LYS A 113 1.41 -5.04 -22.40
CA LYS A 113 0.37 -4.75 -21.42
C LYS A 113 0.59 -5.49 -20.10
N VAL A 114 0.90 -6.79 -20.16
CA VAL A 114 1.18 -7.60 -18.97
C VAL A 114 2.48 -7.17 -18.29
N PHE A 115 3.54 -6.97 -19.06
CA PHE A 115 4.84 -6.52 -18.56
C PHE A 115 4.74 -5.16 -17.84
N LEU A 116 4.07 -4.18 -18.47
CA LEU A 116 3.87 -2.84 -17.89
C LEU A 116 2.98 -2.90 -16.63
N THR A 117 1.96 -3.75 -16.61
CA THR A 117 1.14 -3.93 -15.40
C THR A 117 1.96 -4.51 -14.24
N ILE A 118 2.80 -5.50 -14.50
CA ILE A 118 3.65 -6.13 -13.48
C ILE A 118 4.72 -5.16 -12.98
N ILE A 119 5.42 -4.45 -13.88
CA ILE A 119 6.46 -3.49 -13.46
C ILE A 119 5.87 -2.33 -12.66
N MET A 120 4.65 -1.87 -12.98
CA MET A 120 3.95 -0.84 -12.21
C MET A 120 3.50 -1.36 -10.84
N PHE A 121 3.01 -2.60 -10.76
CA PHE A 121 2.69 -3.23 -9.48
C PHE A 121 3.94 -3.32 -8.59
N ILE A 122 5.07 -3.75 -9.16
CA ILE A 122 6.36 -3.80 -8.46
C ILE A 122 6.80 -2.40 -8.05
N ALA A 123 6.70 -1.40 -8.93
CA ALA A 123 7.07 -0.02 -8.61
C ALA A 123 6.26 0.54 -7.44
N VAL A 124 4.94 0.31 -7.42
CA VAL A 124 4.09 0.67 -6.27
C VAL A 124 4.57 -0.05 -5.02
N LEU A 125 4.75 -1.38 -5.06
CA LEU A 125 5.25 -2.12 -3.91
C LEU A 125 6.60 -1.59 -3.40
N LEU A 126 7.54 -1.24 -4.29
CA LEU A 126 8.84 -0.68 -3.92
C LEU A 126 8.73 0.69 -3.26
N VAL A 127 7.86 1.58 -3.77
CA VAL A 127 7.61 2.89 -3.14
C VAL A 127 7.09 2.70 -1.71
N PHE A 128 6.18 1.76 -1.50
CA PHE A 128 5.64 1.47 -0.17
C PHE A 128 6.67 0.77 0.73
N LEU A 129 7.46 -0.18 0.23
CA LEU A 129 8.55 -0.82 0.98
C LEU A 129 9.65 0.17 1.37
N ASN A 130 9.87 1.20 0.56
CA ASN A 130 10.76 2.31 0.90
C ASN A 130 10.13 3.26 1.94
N ALA A 131 8.83 3.50 1.85
CA ALA A 131 8.11 4.40 2.76
C ALA A 131 7.90 3.79 4.15
N VAL A 132 7.69 2.47 4.24
CA VAL A 132 7.60 1.76 5.51
C VAL A 132 9.01 1.61 6.08
N LYS A 133 9.27 2.33 7.17
CA LYS A 133 10.51 2.20 7.94
C LYS A 133 10.33 1.19 9.06
N THR A 134 11.35 0.39 9.29
CA THR A 134 11.47 -0.52 10.43
C THR A 134 11.70 0.30 11.71
N GLU A 135 11.52 -0.32 12.87
CA GLU A 135 11.80 0.26 14.20
C GLU A 135 13.21 0.90 14.31
N SER A 136 14.17 0.45 13.48
CA SER A 136 15.54 0.98 13.36
C SER A 136 15.67 2.26 12.51
N GLY A 137 14.59 2.72 11.88
CA GLY A 137 14.59 3.89 10.98
C GLY A 137 15.01 3.60 9.54
N GLU A 138 15.42 2.37 9.25
CA GLU A 138 15.79 1.88 7.91
C GLU A 138 14.55 1.38 7.16
N SER A 139 14.50 1.63 5.86
CA SER A 139 13.40 1.15 5.02
C SER A 139 13.46 -0.38 4.85
N TRP A 140 12.32 -1.03 4.63
CA TRP A 140 12.33 -2.46 4.26
C TRP A 140 13.13 -2.72 2.97
N LEU A 141 13.25 -1.71 2.11
CA LEU A 141 14.07 -1.77 0.90
C LEU A 141 15.56 -1.79 1.22
N GLU A 142 16.02 -1.08 2.25
CA GLU A 142 17.40 -1.15 2.75
C GLU A 142 17.66 -2.46 3.47
N VAL A 143 16.73 -2.96 4.31
CA VAL A 143 16.90 -4.25 5.01
C VAL A 143 16.92 -5.43 4.04
N MET A 144 16.04 -5.43 3.03
CA MET A 144 16.08 -6.43 1.96
C MET A 144 17.23 -6.17 1.01
N GLY A 145 17.56 -4.90 0.76
CA GLY A 145 18.66 -4.46 -0.07
C GLY A 145 19.99 -4.92 0.49
N GLU A 146 20.26 -4.79 1.78
CA GLU A 146 21.48 -5.24 2.43
C GLU A 146 21.59 -6.76 2.43
N ASN A 147 20.47 -7.50 2.55
CA ASN A 147 20.50 -8.96 2.41
C ASN A 147 20.65 -9.42 0.96
N ILE A 148 20.01 -8.77 -0.02
CA ILE A 148 20.09 -9.14 -1.44
C ILE A 148 21.38 -8.65 -2.07
N THR A 149 21.77 -7.39 -1.83
CA THR A 149 23.07 -6.85 -2.25
C THR A 149 24.22 -7.35 -1.40
N GLY A 150 24.05 -7.65 -0.12
CA GLY A 150 25.08 -8.33 0.67
C GLY A 150 25.32 -9.77 0.22
N THR A 151 24.29 -10.49 -0.23
CA THR A 151 24.44 -11.90 -0.67
C THR A 151 24.75 -12.03 -2.17
N LEU A 152 24.27 -11.13 -3.03
CA LEU A 152 24.53 -11.13 -4.48
C LEU A 152 25.62 -10.15 -4.93
N PHE A 153 25.91 -9.10 -4.16
CA PHE A 153 26.89 -8.04 -4.47
C PHE A 153 27.89 -7.75 -3.32
N GLY A 154 27.82 -8.47 -2.20
CA GLY A 154 28.55 -8.13 -0.97
C GLY A 154 29.99 -8.60 -0.95
N SER A 155 30.40 -9.43 -1.91
CA SER A 155 31.82 -9.51 -2.25
C SER A 155 32.14 -8.39 -3.23
N GLU A 156 33.18 -7.61 -2.95
CA GLU A 156 33.76 -6.59 -3.86
C GLU A 156 33.90 -7.10 -5.31
N VAL A 157 34.08 -8.41 -5.48
CA VAL A 157 34.17 -9.14 -6.74
C VAL A 157 32.89 -9.04 -7.60
N TRP A 158 31.69 -9.14 -7.02
CA TRP A 158 30.43 -9.10 -7.77
C TRP A 158 30.10 -7.70 -8.26
N ALA A 159 30.41 -6.67 -7.47
CA ALA A 159 30.32 -5.27 -7.90
C ALA A 159 31.27 -4.97 -9.07
N PHE A 160 32.52 -5.46 -9.00
CA PHE A 160 33.49 -5.36 -10.10
C PHE A 160 33.00 -6.08 -11.37
N ILE A 161 32.48 -7.31 -11.25
CA ILE A 161 31.95 -8.09 -12.38
C ILE A 161 30.78 -7.37 -13.04
N LEU A 162 29.84 -6.81 -12.27
CA LEU A 162 28.70 -6.08 -12.81
C LEU A 162 29.13 -4.83 -13.60
N VAL A 163 30.09 -4.06 -13.07
CA VAL A 163 30.65 -2.90 -13.78
C VAL A 163 31.35 -3.33 -15.07
N VAL A 164 32.12 -4.41 -15.04
CA VAL A 164 32.79 -4.96 -16.24
C VAL A 164 31.77 -5.44 -17.28
N VAL A 165 30.68 -6.11 -16.87
CA VAL A 165 29.61 -6.56 -17.77
C VAL A 165 28.87 -5.38 -18.39
N ILE A 166 28.61 -4.32 -17.62
CA ILE A 166 28.00 -3.08 -18.14
C ILE A 166 28.94 -2.42 -19.16
N ILE A 167 30.24 -2.35 -18.87
CA ILE A 167 31.23 -1.78 -19.79
C ILE A 167 31.33 -2.61 -21.06
N ILE A 168 31.43 -3.94 -20.96
CA ILE A 168 31.47 -4.83 -22.12
C ILE A 168 30.16 -4.76 -22.91
N GLY A 169 29.01 -4.71 -22.22
CA GLY A 169 27.70 -4.55 -22.84
C GLY A 169 27.57 -3.22 -23.56
N ALA A 170 28.08 -2.12 -22.99
CA ALA A 170 28.11 -0.80 -23.61
C ALA A 170 29.05 -0.78 -24.82
N ILE A 171 30.24 -1.39 -24.71
CA ILE A 171 31.16 -1.55 -25.83
C ILE A 171 30.48 -2.37 -26.93
N LEU A 172 29.89 -3.53 -26.63
CA LEU A 172 29.20 -4.34 -27.63
C LEU A 172 28.01 -3.58 -28.26
N PHE A 173 27.22 -2.87 -27.47
CA PHE A 173 26.10 -2.07 -27.97
C PHE A 173 26.56 -0.95 -28.92
N ILE A 174 27.70 -0.32 -28.63
CA ILE A 174 28.29 0.74 -29.46
C ILE A 174 29.04 0.18 -30.68
N THR A 175 29.69 -0.97 -30.54
CA THR A 175 30.56 -1.57 -31.56
C THR A 175 29.80 -2.50 -32.50
N LEU A 176 28.59 -2.92 -32.15
CA LEU A 176 27.70 -3.61 -33.08
C LEU A 176 27.36 -2.63 -34.22
N PRO A 177 27.82 -2.89 -35.46
CA PRO A 177 27.52 -2.01 -36.58
C PRO A 177 26.02 -1.98 -36.74
N GLY A 178 25.45 -0.78 -36.58
CA GLY A 178 24.04 -0.55 -36.88
C GLY A 178 23.75 -1.11 -38.25
N LYS A 179 22.84 -2.10 -38.31
CA LYS A 179 22.31 -2.63 -39.56
C LYS A 179 21.47 -1.53 -40.22
N SER A 180 22.16 -0.57 -40.83
CA SER A 180 21.60 0.40 -41.75
C SER A 180 21.28 -0.36 -43.02
N GLY A 181 20.03 -0.84 -43.08
CA GLY A 181 19.38 -1.10 -44.35
C GLY A 181 19.14 0.23 -45.04
N GLY A 182 19.58 0.31 -46.29
CA GLY A 182 19.17 1.38 -47.19
C GLY A 182 20.24 1.75 -48.19
N LEU A 183 20.21 1.10 -49.35
CA LEU A 183 20.41 1.73 -50.66
C LEU A 183 19.81 0.80 -51.71
N LYS A 184 18.50 0.96 -51.95
CA LYS A 184 17.85 0.57 -53.20
C LYS A 184 17.47 1.88 -53.89
N SER A 185 18.34 2.33 -54.79
CA SER A 185 18.05 3.32 -55.82
C SER A 185 19.14 3.24 -56.88
N GLU A 186 18.94 2.34 -57.84
CA GLU A 186 18.96 2.58 -59.30
C GLU A 186 18.59 1.27 -60.01
#